data_AF-A0A7G6DYJ5-F1
#
_entry.id   AF-A0A7G6DYJ5-F1
#
_cell.length_a   1.000
_cell.length_b   1.000
_cell.length_c   1.000
_cell.angle_alpha   90.00
_cell.angle_beta   90.00
_cell.angle_gamma   90.00
#
_symmetry.space_group_name_H-M   'P 1'
#
loop_
_entity.id
_entity.type
_entity.pdbx_description
1 polymer ?
#
loop_
_entity_poly.entity_id
_entity_poly.type
_entity_poly.pdbx_seq_one_letter_code
_entity_poly.pdbx_strand_id
1 'polypeptide(L)'
;MKKLYAILLLVGLMVSSLDTLAAPKQPQVIDFTQNTPNIYGDVARTADFRVRLLLPPYNINMPVPAFSQNDLSWKNDLMKTENQTIGNAGCALTSSTMVAAYYGKNTTPKIFNIDMGNYACPLYWTEVAGRGGSGYISGINTLINNPSLNTFFSYAQVAMEQNKPVVLGFVQTNGRTHYVVVKAVYGQGTSLMDYGCIDPNTGTYRNLVDVVGSQPLYKLVIYNR
;
A
#
# COMPACT_ATOMS: atom_id res chain seq x y z
N MET A 1 -56.86 -16.69 -66.25
CA MET A 1 -55.42 -16.98 -66.03
C MET A 1 -55.16 -17.01 -64.52
N LYS A 2 -55.70 -18.03 -63.83
CA LYS A 2 -55.00 -19.16 -63.17
C LYS A 2 -53.89 -18.76 -62.17
N LYS A 3 -54.31 -18.54 -60.92
CA LYS A 3 -53.52 -18.78 -59.70
C LYS A 3 -54.16 -19.98 -59.00
N LEU A 4 -53.38 -21.04 -58.75
CA LEU A 4 -53.81 -22.18 -57.94
C LEU A 4 -52.78 -22.35 -56.82
N TYR A 5 -53.28 -22.35 -55.59
CA TYR A 5 -52.54 -22.71 -54.38
C TYR A 5 -52.50 -24.23 -54.25
N ALA A 6 -51.37 -24.79 -53.80
CA ALA A 6 -51.30 -26.16 -53.30
C ALA A 6 -50.43 -26.20 -52.04
N ILE A 7 -51.04 -26.75 -50.99
CA ILE A 7 -50.52 -27.05 -49.65
C ILE A 7 -49.88 -28.44 -49.68
N LEU A 8 -48.77 -28.68 -48.95
CA LEU A 8 -48.59 -29.92 -48.17
C LEU A 8 -47.46 -29.83 -47.11
N LEU A 9 -47.65 -30.59 -46.04
CA LEU A 9 -46.97 -30.59 -44.74
C LEU A 9 -45.63 -31.38 -44.66
N LEU A 10 -44.70 -30.82 -43.86
CA LEU A 10 -43.91 -31.34 -42.73
C LEU A 10 -43.13 -32.71 -42.73
N VAL A 11 -41.84 -32.57 -42.38
CA VAL A 11 -40.87 -33.38 -41.57
C VAL A 11 -40.25 -34.68 -42.13
N GLY A 12 -38.91 -34.75 -42.09
CA GLY A 12 -38.19 -36.01 -41.85
C GLY A 12 -36.76 -36.16 -42.38
N LEU A 13 -35.78 -35.53 -41.71
CA LEU A 13 -34.40 -35.98 -41.40
C LEU A 13 -33.44 -36.61 -42.45
N MET A 14 -32.27 -35.96 -42.52
CA MET A 14 -30.88 -36.51 -42.54
C MET A 14 -30.32 -37.11 -43.83
N VAL A 15 -29.52 -36.31 -44.57
CA VAL A 15 -28.27 -36.80 -45.20
C VAL A 15 -27.23 -35.66 -45.28
N SER A 16 -25.95 -36.07 -45.28
CA SER A 16 -24.68 -35.38 -45.59
C SER A 16 -23.93 -34.84 -44.37
N SER A 17 -22.87 -35.51 -43.90
CA SER A 17 -21.53 -35.68 -44.51
C SER A 17 -20.85 -34.36 -44.81
N LEU A 18 -19.77 -34.05 -44.08
CA LEU A 18 -18.42 -33.82 -44.62
C LEU A 18 -17.55 -33.17 -43.55
N ASP A 19 -16.35 -33.72 -43.40
CA ASP A 19 -15.23 -33.13 -42.69
C ASP A 19 -15.03 -31.67 -43.12
N THR A 20 -14.95 -30.78 -42.13
CA THR A 20 -14.27 -29.50 -42.30
C THR A 20 -13.05 -29.51 -41.37
N LEU A 21 -11.89 -29.66 -42.00
CA LEU A 21 -10.60 -29.28 -41.44
C LEU A 21 -10.74 -27.87 -40.86
N ALA A 22 -10.54 -27.73 -39.55
CA ALA A 22 -10.49 -26.43 -38.91
C ALA A 22 -9.35 -25.61 -39.53
N ALA A 23 -9.71 -24.50 -40.19
CA ALA A 23 -8.74 -23.52 -40.65
C ALA A 23 -7.85 -23.04 -39.49
N PRO A 24 -6.56 -22.75 -39.71
CA PRO A 24 -5.73 -22.16 -38.67
C PRO A 24 -6.37 -20.83 -38.23
N LYS A 25 -6.70 -20.72 -36.94
CA LYS A 25 -7.16 -19.45 -36.35
C LYS A 25 -6.17 -18.35 -36.75
N GLN A 26 -6.66 -17.33 -37.44
CA GLN A 26 -5.86 -16.12 -37.66
C GLN A 26 -5.39 -15.58 -36.30
N PRO A 27 -4.15 -15.04 -36.22
CA PRO A 27 -3.68 -14.41 -35.00
C PRO A 27 -4.63 -13.28 -34.64
N GLN A 28 -5.18 -13.34 -33.42
CA GLN A 28 -5.98 -12.27 -32.87
C GLN A 28 -5.07 -11.06 -32.65
N VAL A 29 -5.25 -10.02 -33.45
CA VAL A 29 -4.70 -8.71 -33.16
C VAL A 29 -5.48 -8.18 -31.96
N ILE A 30 -4.81 -8.09 -30.80
CA ILE A 30 -5.38 -7.49 -29.60
C ILE A 30 -5.40 -5.98 -29.83
N ASP A 31 -6.60 -5.41 -29.94
CA ASP A 31 -6.81 -3.97 -29.96
C ASP A 31 -6.71 -3.43 -28.53
N PHE A 32 -5.66 -2.64 -28.26
CA PHE A 32 -5.38 -2.05 -26.95
C PHE A 32 -6.15 -0.74 -26.69
N THR A 33 -7.12 -0.35 -27.53
CA THR A 33 -7.76 0.98 -27.41
C THR A 33 -9.13 1.00 -26.75
N GLN A 34 -9.68 -0.14 -26.30
CA GLN A 34 -10.98 -0.14 -25.62
C GLN A 34 -10.94 -0.90 -24.28
N ASN A 35 -11.27 -0.15 -23.23
CA ASN A 35 -11.25 -0.53 -21.81
C ASN A 35 -9.86 -0.87 -21.29
N THR A 36 -9.21 0.08 -20.63
CA THR A 36 -8.12 -0.23 -19.69
C THR A 36 -8.73 -0.59 -18.34
N PRO A 37 -8.98 -1.87 -18.01
CA PRO A 37 -9.05 -2.27 -16.62
C PRO A 37 -7.70 -1.92 -15.99
N ASN A 38 -7.73 -1.46 -14.74
CA ASN A 38 -6.55 -1.04 -13.98
C ASN A 38 -5.58 -2.22 -13.83
N ILE A 39 -4.69 -2.38 -14.82
CA ILE A 39 -3.84 -3.57 -14.99
C ILE A 39 -3.02 -3.82 -13.72
N TYR A 40 -2.62 -2.78 -12.98
CA TYR A 40 -1.80 -2.90 -11.78
C TYR A 40 -2.51 -3.51 -10.55
N GLY A 41 -3.85 -3.46 -10.49
CA GLY A 41 -4.61 -3.97 -9.34
C GLY A 41 -4.71 -5.50 -9.27
N ASP A 42 -4.81 -6.15 -10.44
CA ASP A 42 -5.06 -7.60 -10.51
C ASP A 42 -3.78 -8.44 -10.68
N VAL A 43 -2.70 -7.93 -11.28
CA VAL A 43 -1.42 -8.70 -11.34
C VAL A 43 -0.74 -8.84 -9.97
N ALA A 44 -1.04 -7.99 -8.99
CA ALA A 44 -0.48 -8.11 -7.65
C ALA A 44 -0.95 -9.39 -6.91
N ARG A 45 -2.00 -10.07 -7.39
CA ARG A 45 -2.55 -11.27 -6.76
C ARG A 45 -2.03 -12.59 -7.33
N THR A 46 -1.45 -12.62 -8.53
CA THR A 46 -1.07 -13.90 -9.20
C THR A 46 0.14 -13.84 -10.13
N ALA A 47 0.88 -12.74 -10.25
CA ALA A 47 2.01 -12.69 -11.17
C ALA A 47 3.16 -13.64 -10.76
N ASP A 48 3.37 -14.67 -11.60
CA ASP A 48 4.59 -15.47 -11.71
C ASP A 48 5.82 -14.55 -11.65
N PHE A 49 6.82 -14.94 -10.86
CA PHE A 49 8.07 -14.20 -10.64
C PHE A 49 8.73 -13.74 -11.95
N ARG A 50 8.50 -14.47 -13.05
CA ARG A 50 9.00 -14.15 -14.40
C ARG A 50 8.44 -12.87 -15.01
N VAL A 51 7.25 -12.42 -14.62
CA VAL A 51 6.63 -11.19 -15.17
C VAL A 51 7.19 -9.93 -14.52
N ARG A 52 7.61 -10.01 -13.25
CA ARG A 52 8.15 -8.85 -12.51
C ARG A 52 9.53 -8.37 -13.01
N LEU A 53 10.35 -9.24 -13.60
CA LEU A 53 11.69 -8.89 -14.09
C LEU A 53 11.68 -7.95 -15.31
N LEU A 54 10.52 -7.76 -15.95
CA LEU A 54 10.35 -6.95 -17.16
C LEU A 54 9.76 -5.56 -16.90
N LEU A 55 9.37 -5.24 -15.66
CA LEU A 55 8.88 -3.91 -15.31
C LEU A 55 10.06 -2.93 -15.15
N PRO A 56 9.91 -1.66 -15.55
CA PRO A 56 10.92 -0.65 -15.31
C PRO A 56 11.17 -0.53 -13.80
N PRO A 57 12.42 -0.29 -13.37
CA PRO A 57 12.71 -0.13 -11.96
C PRO A 57 11.99 1.09 -11.40
N TYR A 58 11.50 0.96 -10.18
CA TYR A 58 11.01 2.06 -9.37
C TYR A 58 12.09 3.13 -9.15
N ASN A 59 11.66 4.38 -9.11
CA ASN A 59 12.46 5.51 -8.64
C ASN A 59 11.52 6.56 -8.01
N ILE A 60 10.89 6.18 -6.89
CA ILE A 60 9.91 6.99 -6.19
C ILE A 60 10.52 7.46 -4.87
N ASN A 61 10.43 8.75 -4.60
CA ASN A 61 10.89 9.36 -3.36
C ASN A 61 9.96 10.52 -2.96
N MET A 62 9.09 10.31 -1.98
CA MET A 62 8.11 11.30 -1.54
C MET A 62 8.73 12.31 -0.56
N PRO A 63 8.42 13.62 -0.65
CA PRO A 63 8.92 14.64 0.27
C PRO A 63 8.21 14.62 1.63
N VAL A 64 8.16 13.46 2.30
CA VAL A 64 7.59 13.32 3.65
C VAL A 64 8.39 14.15 4.64
N PRO A 65 7.78 15.06 5.42
CA PRO A 65 8.45 15.80 6.47
C PRO A 65 9.07 14.86 7.51
N ALA A 66 10.29 15.14 7.94
CA ALA A 66 10.99 14.31 8.90
C ALA A 66 10.85 14.88 10.31
N PHE A 67 10.38 14.06 11.25
CA PHE A 67 10.28 14.40 12.66
C PHE A 67 11.00 13.36 13.51
N SER A 68 11.72 13.82 14.54
CA SER A 68 12.27 12.95 15.59
C SER A 68 11.32 12.94 16.79
N GLN A 69 11.02 11.75 17.33
CA GLN A 69 10.32 11.63 18.61
C GLN A 69 11.17 12.17 19.78
N ASN A 70 12.49 12.28 19.58
CA ASN A 70 13.47 12.74 20.56
C ASN A 70 13.78 14.24 20.48
N ASP A 71 13.05 15.01 19.67
CA ASP A 71 13.18 16.47 19.61
C ASP A 71 12.89 17.10 20.98
N LEU A 72 13.73 18.06 21.39
CA LEU A 72 13.62 18.72 22.70
C LEU A 72 12.26 19.43 22.90
N SER A 73 11.60 19.81 21.81
CA SER A 73 10.33 20.56 21.84
C SER A 73 9.15 19.72 22.33
N TRP A 74 9.23 18.39 22.26
CA TRP A 74 8.11 17.50 22.61
C TRP A 74 8.51 16.14 23.18
N LYS A 75 9.79 15.74 23.20
CA LYS A 75 10.21 14.41 23.68
C LYS A 75 9.76 14.09 25.11
N ASN A 76 9.48 15.11 25.92
CA ASN A 76 9.04 14.97 27.31
C ASN A 76 7.51 15.07 27.47
N ASP A 77 6.77 15.36 26.39
CA ASP A 77 5.31 15.44 26.44
C ASP A 77 4.73 14.05 26.66
N LEU A 78 3.76 13.94 27.59
CA LEU A 78 3.11 12.68 27.92
C LEU A 78 2.04 12.35 26.88
N MET A 79 2.07 11.11 26.39
CA MET A 79 1.03 10.52 25.58
C MET A 79 0.02 9.79 26.48
N LYS A 80 -1.27 9.96 26.19
CA LYS A 80 -2.35 9.32 26.95
C LYS A 80 -2.81 8.03 26.26
N THR A 81 -3.20 7.00 27.02
CA THR A 81 -3.40 6.99 28.48
C THR A 81 -2.24 6.40 29.29
N GLU A 82 -1.27 5.74 28.65
CA GLU A 82 -0.18 5.04 29.34
C GLU A 82 0.85 5.95 30.05
N ASN A 83 0.78 7.27 29.84
CA ASN A 83 1.71 8.27 30.42
C ASN A 83 3.17 8.00 30.05
N GLN A 84 3.42 7.45 28.86
CA GLN A 84 4.75 7.40 28.27
C GLN A 84 5.06 8.73 27.59
N THR A 85 6.31 9.17 27.63
CA THR A 85 6.72 10.35 26.87
C THR A 85 6.84 10.03 25.38
N ILE A 86 6.67 11.03 24.52
CA ILE A 86 6.90 10.88 23.06
C ILE A 86 8.32 10.36 22.79
N GLY A 87 9.33 10.84 23.53
CA GLY A 87 10.71 10.37 23.38
C GLY A 87 10.88 8.89 23.69
N ASN A 88 10.19 8.37 24.72
CA ASN A 88 10.36 6.99 25.16
C ASN A 88 9.57 5.95 24.32
N ALA A 89 8.40 6.33 23.79
CA ALA A 89 7.48 5.38 23.14
C ALA A 89 6.74 5.92 21.91
N GLY A 90 7.08 7.12 21.43
CA GLY A 90 6.31 7.85 20.42
C GLY A 90 6.62 7.52 18.97
N CYS A 91 7.29 6.40 18.66
CA CYS A 91 7.67 6.05 17.28
C CYS A 91 6.46 5.89 16.35
N ALA A 92 5.39 5.23 16.82
CA ALA A 92 4.15 5.09 16.06
C ALA A 92 3.45 6.45 15.85
N LEU A 93 3.34 7.25 16.93
CA LEU A 93 2.71 8.57 16.90
C LEU A 93 3.45 9.53 15.96
N THR A 94 4.77 9.60 16.09
CA THR A 94 5.63 10.45 15.26
C THR A 94 5.58 10.01 13.79
N SER A 95 5.54 8.70 13.53
CA SER A 95 5.36 8.18 12.17
C SER A 95 4.03 8.58 11.55
N SER A 96 2.92 8.42 12.27
CA SER A 96 1.60 8.86 11.78
C SER A 96 1.50 10.38 11.63
N THR A 97 2.21 11.14 12.47
CA THR A 97 2.34 12.60 12.33
C THR A 97 2.99 12.96 10.99
N MET A 98 4.09 12.29 10.62
CA MET A 98 4.78 12.54 9.34
C MET A 98 3.87 12.27 8.14
N VAL A 99 3.00 11.25 8.21
CA VAL A 99 2.00 10.99 7.15
C VAL A 99 0.97 12.10 7.07
N ALA A 100 0.39 12.53 8.20
CA ALA A 100 -0.58 13.63 8.21
C ALA A 100 0.04 14.94 7.69
N ALA A 101 1.29 15.23 8.08
CA ALA A 101 2.03 16.39 7.59
C ALA A 101 2.29 16.31 6.08
N TYR A 102 2.67 15.14 5.58
CA TYR A 102 2.82 14.91 4.14
C TYR A 102 1.52 15.14 3.36
N TYR A 103 0.35 14.79 3.92
CA TYR A 103 -0.95 15.08 3.30
C TYR A 103 -1.38 16.56 3.39
N GLY A 104 -0.58 17.40 4.07
CA GLY A 104 -0.73 18.84 4.11
C GLY A 104 -1.21 19.39 5.45
N LYS A 105 -1.37 18.55 6.49
CA LYS A 105 -1.74 19.04 7.81
C LYS A 105 -0.56 19.79 8.42
N ASN A 106 -0.75 21.04 8.83
CA ASN A 106 0.24 21.76 9.63
C ASN A 106 0.27 21.19 11.06
N THR A 107 1.10 20.17 11.27
CA THR A 107 1.18 19.45 12.55
C THR A 107 2.62 19.08 12.90
N THR A 108 2.82 18.77 14.18
CA THR A 108 4.06 18.27 14.77
C THR A 108 3.72 17.14 15.72
N PRO A 109 4.68 16.32 16.21
CA PRO A 109 4.37 15.26 17.16
C PRO A 109 3.66 15.78 18.42
N LYS A 110 3.97 17.01 18.84
CA LYS A 110 3.27 17.71 19.92
C LYS A 110 1.79 17.92 19.62
N ILE A 111 1.49 18.58 18.50
CA ILE A 111 0.10 18.91 18.11
C ILE A 111 -0.67 17.61 17.87
N PHE A 112 -0.07 16.66 17.17
CA PHE A 112 -0.69 15.37 16.89
C PHE A 112 -0.98 14.57 18.18
N ASN A 113 -0.08 14.61 19.17
CA ASN A 113 -0.32 13.99 20.48
C ASN A 113 -1.53 14.61 21.20
N ILE A 114 -1.64 15.94 21.19
CA ILE A 114 -2.79 16.66 21.75
C ILE A 114 -4.08 16.25 21.04
N ASP A 115 -4.08 16.25 19.70
CA ASP A 115 -5.25 15.89 18.88
C ASP A 115 -5.69 14.44 19.10
N MET A 116 -4.73 13.51 19.24
CA MET A 116 -5.03 12.11 19.54
C MET A 116 -5.55 11.91 20.96
N GLY A 117 -5.12 12.70 21.95
CA GLY A 117 -5.58 12.58 23.34
C GLY A 117 -5.38 11.17 23.89
N ASN A 118 -6.44 10.55 24.42
CA ASN A 118 -6.43 9.20 25.01
C ASN A 118 -6.07 8.08 24.04
N TYR A 119 -5.94 8.38 22.75
CA TYR A 119 -5.66 7.45 21.67
C TYR A 119 -4.21 7.50 21.19
N ALA A 120 -3.36 8.25 21.91
CA ALA A 120 -1.96 8.48 21.53
C ALA A 120 -1.02 7.35 21.96
N CYS A 121 -1.28 6.70 23.11
CA CYS A 121 -0.47 5.62 23.66
C CYS A 121 -1.32 4.57 24.41
N PRO A 122 -1.42 3.33 23.89
CA PRO A 122 -0.89 2.93 22.58
C PRO A 122 -1.57 3.72 21.47
N LEU A 123 -0.94 3.86 20.31
CA LEU A 123 -1.57 4.59 19.19
C LEU A 123 -2.76 3.78 18.66
N TYR A 124 -3.97 4.37 18.68
CA TYR A 124 -5.14 3.74 18.07
C TYR A 124 -5.19 4.13 16.60
N TRP A 125 -4.71 3.24 15.75
CA TRP A 125 -4.56 3.47 14.31
C TRP A 125 -5.83 4.00 13.63
N THR A 126 -6.99 3.44 14.00
CA THR A 126 -8.31 3.78 13.43
C THR A 126 -8.76 5.19 13.77
N GLU A 127 -8.24 5.77 14.85
CA GLU A 127 -8.60 7.10 15.32
C GLU A 127 -7.78 8.21 14.64
N VAL A 128 -6.67 7.85 13.98
CA VAL A 128 -5.80 8.84 13.32
C VAL A 128 -6.58 9.70 12.34
N ALA A 129 -7.44 9.12 11.50
CA ALA A 129 -8.24 9.86 10.52
C ALA A 129 -9.21 10.86 11.18
N GLY A 130 -9.90 10.45 12.24
CA GLY A 130 -10.86 11.29 12.94
C GLY A 130 -10.25 12.34 13.88
N ARG A 131 -8.94 12.24 14.17
CA ARG A 131 -8.26 13.03 15.20
C ARG A 131 -6.98 13.69 14.68
N GLY A 132 -5.83 13.07 14.94
CA GLY A 132 -4.50 13.63 14.59
C GLY A 132 -4.34 13.96 13.11
N GLY A 133 -5.07 13.27 12.22
CA GLY A 133 -5.13 13.49 10.77
C GLY A 133 -6.43 14.12 10.26
N SER A 134 -7.33 14.56 11.14
CA SER A 134 -8.65 15.09 10.75
C SER A 134 -8.56 16.18 9.69
N GLY A 135 -9.37 16.05 8.64
CA GLY A 135 -9.39 16.93 7.46
C GLY A 135 -8.34 16.62 6.38
N TYR A 136 -7.38 15.72 6.64
CA TYR A 136 -6.26 15.41 5.73
C TYR A 136 -6.00 13.92 5.52
N ILE A 137 -6.52 13.08 6.43
CA ILE A 137 -6.56 11.63 6.29
C ILE A 137 -8.03 11.22 6.26
N SER A 138 -8.50 10.72 5.12
CA SER A 138 -9.88 10.26 4.95
C SER A 138 -10.15 8.89 5.59
N GLY A 139 -9.12 8.12 5.93
CA GLY A 139 -9.27 6.83 6.58
C GLY A 139 -8.04 5.93 6.48
N ILE A 140 -8.14 4.74 7.08
CA ILE A 140 -7.17 3.67 6.87
C ILE A 140 -7.51 2.96 5.56
N ASN A 141 -6.53 2.87 4.65
CA ASN A 141 -6.62 2.01 3.47
C ASN A 141 -6.20 0.57 3.79
N THR A 142 -5.09 0.42 4.50
CA THR A 142 -4.52 -0.89 4.85
C THR A 142 -4.08 -0.88 6.31
N LEU A 143 -4.42 -1.93 7.06
CA LEU A 143 -3.92 -2.21 8.41
C LEU A 143 -3.70 -3.72 8.54
N ILE A 144 -2.45 -4.15 8.49
CA ILE A 144 -2.06 -5.57 8.57
C ILE A 144 -1.18 -5.76 9.79
N ASN A 145 -1.51 -6.76 10.61
CA ASN A 145 -0.66 -7.19 11.72
C ASN A 145 0.25 -8.34 11.26
N ASN A 146 1.50 -8.33 11.69
CA ASN A 146 2.52 -9.34 11.39
C ASN A 146 2.62 -9.70 9.89
N PRO A 147 2.76 -8.72 8.97
CA PRO A 147 2.87 -9.02 7.54
C PRO A 147 4.15 -9.80 7.23
N SER A 148 4.12 -10.67 6.21
CA SER A 148 5.36 -11.19 5.62
C SER A 148 6.10 -10.09 4.84
N LEU A 149 7.38 -10.28 4.53
CA LEU A 149 8.13 -9.37 3.65
C LEU A 149 7.47 -9.25 2.27
N ASN A 150 7.01 -10.36 1.69
CA ASN A 150 6.30 -10.34 0.41
C ASN A 150 5.00 -9.53 0.48
N THR A 151 4.26 -9.66 1.59
CA THR A 151 3.08 -8.82 1.83
C THR A 151 3.47 -7.34 1.92
N PHE A 152 4.54 -7.01 2.65
CA PHE A 152 5.03 -5.63 2.70
C PHE A 152 5.39 -5.10 1.31
N PHE A 153 6.18 -5.82 0.53
CA PHE A 153 6.59 -5.37 -0.81
C PHE A 153 5.40 -5.12 -1.72
N SER A 154 4.44 -6.04 -1.79
CA SER A 154 3.26 -5.88 -2.66
C SER A 154 2.42 -4.65 -2.28
N TYR A 155 2.19 -4.42 -0.99
CA TYR A 155 1.40 -3.25 -0.55
C TYR A 155 2.19 -1.94 -0.64
N ALA A 156 3.49 -1.97 -0.35
CA ALA A 156 4.34 -0.79 -0.41
C ALA A 156 4.50 -0.30 -1.85
N GLN A 157 4.72 -1.18 -2.83
CA GLN A 157 4.81 -0.81 -4.24
C GLN A 157 3.56 -0.03 -4.71
N VAL A 158 2.37 -0.60 -4.46
CA VAL A 158 1.09 0.03 -4.82
C VAL A 158 0.90 1.36 -4.07
N ALA A 159 1.26 1.42 -2.78
CA ALA A 159 1.16 2.65 -2.01
C ALA A 159 2.05 3.77 -2.57
N MET A 160 3.30 3.44 -2.94
CA MET A 160 4.27 4.39 -3.48
C MET A 160 3.81 4.95 -4.83
N GLU A 161 3.30 4.10 -5.72
CA GLU A 161 2.71 4.52 -7.00
C GLU A 161 1.51 5.46 -6.79
N GLN A 162 0.77 5.27 -5.70
CA GLN A 162 -0.35 6.13 -5.30
C GLN A 162 0.06 7.36 -4.47
N ASN A 163 1.36 7.63 -4.34
CA ASN A 163 1.90 8.71 -3.51
C ASN A 163 1.46 8.62 -2.03
N LYS A 164 1.39 7.42 -1.47
CA LYS A 164 1.00 7.15 -0.07
C LYS A 164 2.20 6.59 0.71
N PRO A 165 2.74 7.33 1.70
CA PRO A 165 3.76 6.80 2.59
C PRO A 165 3.21 5.64 3.43
N VAL A 166 4.10 4.70 3.78
CA VAL A 166 3.74 3.50 4.54
C VAL A 166 4.31 3.61 5.94
N VAL A 167 3.48 3.45 6.97
CA VAL A 167 3.99 3.24 8.34
C VAL A 167 4.28 1.76 8.51
N LEU A 168 5.55 1.42 8.75
CA LEU A 168 6.00 0.04 8.96
C LEU A 168 6.51 -0.12 10.39
N GLY A 169 5.93 -1.09 11.10
CA GLY A 169 6.37 -1.52 12.42
C GLY A 169 7.05 -2.87 12.38
N PHE A 170 8.06 -3.07 13.22
CA PHE A 170 8.79 -4.33 13.39
C PHE A 170 9.20 -4.52 14.85
N VAL A 171 9.49 -5.76 15.24
CA VAL A 171 9.95 -6.08 16.61
C VAL A 171 11.46 -6.03 16.65
N GLN A 172 12.03 -5.19 17.51
CA GLN A 172 13.47 -5.09 17.71
C GLN A 172 14.00 -6.29 18.52
N THR A 173 15.33 -6.47 18.53
CA THR A 173 16.00 -7.55 19.26
C THR A 173 15.71 -7.57 20.76
N ASN A 174 15.38 -6.42 21.35
CA ASN A 174 14.99 -6.28 22.76
C ASN A 174 13.49 -6.58 23.02
N GLY A 175 12.76 -7.06 22.01
CA GLY A 175 11.33 -7.39 22.08
C GLY A 175 10.38 -6.19 21.99
N ARG A 176 10.89 -4.95 21.94
CA ARG A 176 10.07 -3.75 21.76
C ARG A 176 9.70 -3.55 20.30
N THR A 177 8.60 -2.85 20.05
CA THR A 177 8.24 -2.47 18.68
C THR A 177 8.87 -1.13 18.31
N HIS A 178 9.32 -1.01 17.06
CA HIS A 178 9.73 0.25 16.46
C HIS A 178 8.95 0.50 15.19
N TYR A 179 8.69 1.76 14.87
CA TYR A 179 7.92 2.17 13.70
C TYR A 179 8.67 3.23 12.91
N VAL A 180 8.57 3.15 11.59
CA VAL A 180 9.19 4.09 10.64
C VAL A 180 8.18 4.47 9.55
N VAL A 181 8.47 5.54 8.81
CA VAL A 181 7.70 5.89 7.61
C VAL A 181 8.53 5.59 6.37
N VAL A 182 8.14 4.54 5.65
CA VAL A 182 8.70 4.24 4.33
C VAL A 182 8.14 5.26 3.34
N LYS A 183 9.05 5.95 2.64
CA LYS A 183 8.73 7.07 1.75
C LYS A 183 9.40 7.00 0.38
N ALA A 184 10.21 5.96 0.16
CA ALA A 184 10.90 5.77 -1.09
C ALA A 184 10.98 4.29 -1.46
N VAL A 185 10.97 4.03 -2.77
CA VAL A 185 11.25 2.73 -3.37
C VAL A 185 12.07 2.94 -4.65
N TYR A 186 13.12 2.14 -4.80
CA TYR A 186 14.04 2.14 -5.92
C TYR A 186 14.17 0.74 -6.50
N GLY A 187 14.74 0.60 -7.70
CA GLY A 187 15.04 -0.71 -8.25
C GLY A 187 13.77 -1.56 -8.42
N GLN A 188 13.81 -2.82 -7.98
CA GLN A 188 12.68 -3.74 -8.20
C GLN A 188 11.62 -3.68 -7.09
N GLY A 189 11.91 -3.04 -5.95
CA GLY A 189 11.01 -3.01 -4.80
C GLY A 189 10.77 -4.40 -4.20
N THR A 190 11.71 -5.34 -4.37
CA THR A 190 11.60 -6.74 -3.94
C THR A 190 12.54 -7.10 -2.79
N SER A 191 13.35 -6.15 -2.34
CA SER A 191 14.25 -6.30 -1.19
C SER A 191 14.10 -5.11 -0.24
N LEU A 192 14.43 -5.28 1.04
CA LEU A 192 14.47 -4.15 1.98
C LEU A 192 15.47 -3.07 1.54
N MET A 193 16.54 -3.43 0.83
CA MET A 193 17.52 -2.49 0.31
C MET A 193 16.93 -1.50 -0.70
N ASP A 194 15.82 -1.89 -1.35
CA ASP A 194 15.13 -1.07 -2.34
C ASP A 194 14.33 0.06 -1.69
N TYR A 195 14.11 0.03 -0.37
CA TYR A 195 13.22 0.97 0.31
C TYR A 195 13.98 1.95 1.21
N GLY A 196 13.52 3.19 1.21
CA GLY A 196 13.99 4.24 2.11
C GLY A 196 12.90 4.71 3.07
N CYS A 197 13.29 4.99 4.31
CA CYS A 197 12.38 5.43 5.36
C CYS A 197 12.91 6.63 6.15
N ILE A 198 12.01 7.33 6.83
CA ILE A 198 12.37 8.21 7.95
C ILE A 198 12.23 7.42 9.26
N ASP A 199 13.30 7.40 10.04
CA ASP A 199 13.33 6.76 11.37
C ASP A 199 13.03 7.81 12.46
N PRO A 200 11.90 7.72 13.18
CA PRO A 200 11.53 8.70 14.20
C PRO A 200 12.47 8.73 15.41
N ASN A 201 13.35 7.76 15.63
CA ASN A 201 14.36 7.90 16.68
C ASN A 201 15.32 9.06 16.40
N THR A 202 15.61 9.31 15.12
CA THR A 202 16.59 10.33 14.70
C THR A 202 15.97 11.45 13.88
N GLY A 203 14.79 11.23 13.28
CA GLY A 203 14.20 12.14 12.30
C GLY A 203 15.01 12.21 11.00
N THR A 204 15.76 11.16 10.66
CA THR A 204 16.63 11.14 9.48
C THR A 204 16.22 10.05 8.50
N TYR A 205 16.58 10.26 7.22
CA TYR A 205 16.44 9.26 6.18
C TYR A 205 17.43 8.10 6.37
N ARG A 206 16.95 6.87 6.19
CA ARG A 206 17.72 5.63 6.33
C ARG A 206 17.28 4.64 5.26
N ASN A 207 18.17 3.75 4.86
CA ASN A 207 17.76 2.56 4.10
C ASN A 207 17.00 1.62 5.04
N LEU A 208 15.93 1.00 4.55
CA LEU A 208 15.07 0.16 5.38
C LEU A 208 15.80 -1.10 5.86
N VAL A 209 16.77 -1.63 5.08
CA VAL A 209 17.59 -2.78 5.50
C VAL A 209 18.41 -2.47 6.75
N ASP A 210 18.90 -1.23 6.91
CA ASP A 210 19.74 -0.83 8.05
C ASP A 210 18.92 -0.64 9.34
N VAL A 211 17.61 -0.48 9.21
CA VAL A 211 16.71 -0.20 10.34
C VAL A 211 15.94 -1.46 10.75
N VAL A 212 15.43 -2.21 9.78
CA VAL A 212 14.66 -3.44 10.01
C VAL A 212 15.58 -4.66 10.07
N GLY A 213 16.60 -4.74 9.23
CA GLY A 213 17.47 -5.92 9.12
C GLY A 213 16.68 -7.21 8.90
N SER A 214 16.94 -8.22 9.72
CA SER A 214 16.23 -9.50 9.72
C SER A 214 15.07 -9.58 10.73
N GLN A 215 14.66 -8.46 11.31
CA GLN A 215 13.63 -8.45 12.34
C GLN A 215 12.25 -8.78 11.77
N PRO A 216 11.39 -9.46 12.53
CA PRO A 216 10.02 -9.75 12.08
C PRO A 216 9.21 -8.46 12.01
N LEU A 217 8.48 -8.30 10.90
CA LEU A 217 7.53 -7.20 10.76
C LEU A 217 6.35 -7.42 11.72
N TYR A 218 5.87 -6.33 12.30
CA TYR A 218 4.83 -6.31 13.31
C TYR A 218 3.54 -5.66 12.81
N LYS A 219 3.66 -4.60 11.99
CA LYS A 219 2.49 -3.86 11.51
C LYS A 219 2.78 -3.12 10.22
N LEU A 220 1.80 -3.06 9.32
CA LEU A 220 1.83 -2.24 8.12
C LEU A 220 0.57 -1.41 8.06
N VAL A 221 0.73 -0.09 7.91
CA VAL A 221 -0.39 0.86 7.86
C VAL A 221 -0.22 1.81 6.68
N ILE A 222 -1.29 1.94 5.89
CA ILE A 222 -1.39 2.89 4.78
C ILE A 222 -2.66 3.69 4.99
N TYR A 223 -2.54 5.02 5.01
CA TYR A 223 -3.66 5.95 5.12
C TYR A 223 -4.08 6.47 3.75
N ASN A 224 -5.37 6.71 3.56
CA ASN A 224 -5.84 7.52 2.44
C ASN A 224 -5.71 9.01 2.78
N ARG A 225 -5.44 9.81 1.76
CA ARG A 225 -5.63 11.26 1.84
C ARG A 225 -7.13 11.56 1.85
#